data_AF-A0A9D6NLU0-F1
#
_entry.id   AF-A0A9D6NLU0-F1
#
_cell.length_a   1.000
_cell.length_b   1.000
_cell.length_c   1.000
_cell.angle_alpha   90.00
_cell.angle_beta   90.00
_cell.angle_gamma   90.00
#
_symmetry.space_group_name_H-M   'P 1'
#
loop_
_entity.id
_entity.type
_entity.pdbx_description
1 polymer ?
#
loop_
_entity_poly.entity_id
_entity_poly.type
_entity_poly.pdbx_seq_one_letter_code
_entity_poly.pdbx_strand_id
1 'polypeptide(L)'
;MTQRSRVLSIGLVLLAIVFSGSSRNILNETVAHGADENPIYITFVIHFDPLPAPGGQVLKEGYERERDNLAWLADFFDQIEREKGPEFVPKLMLEIAGDHAEYYSQDPAGLALLKRLYTKGHSLGVHFHSNYKAGPHYWPDTRPQDTRQNRARVTTDHITEVDALLAKIIGTTDPAAIRQVNHTITGHFLDEGLALQRGFDLLTGGRNEALNLFFDHDVYNPWRPAVGPGAWPLAEDLNSSWVLIPQAPVLGAIGEHAPLPPGVPPEYTQGMRSMIWQDLSIPALKRKLWHLYLEWSCSAIRNPQSEIDKVWVFGWHEHTNNLFADDRAYGNIRNLRDEVREFVTWLNENFISQRTSDGQLIAKYANVEVVATEFRVWEAAHPGQSSFNYSVRVRDWDVYPYQLKGLTRELMYAHYEAEITTFRDNGVHAHELLKTDGHNWSYQAGRVVSSKPTWPVYLLWSDAGERTIDFSSVLAGTLKCVEGRSGAETMQSATSLRITEEPITCAAVR
;
A
#
# COMPACT_ATOMS: atom_id res chain seq x y z
N MET A 1 18.70 -6.01 83.95
CA MET A 1 17.45 -5.80 84.70
C MET A 1 16.76 -4.55 84.16
N THR A 2 15.51 -4.68 83.71
CA THR A 2 14.40 -3.68 83.71
C THR A 2 14.71 -2.23 83.26
N GLN A 3 14.27 -1.77 82.07
CA GLN A 3 12.91 -1.36 81.65
C GLN A 3 12.42 0.01 82.20
N ARG A 4 12.16 0.97 81.27
CA ARG A 4 11.12 2.05 81.20
C ARG A 4 11.59 3.09 80.15
N SER A 5 11.00 3.36 78.97
CA SER A 5 9.63 3.75 78.53
C SER A 5 9.14 5.04 79.22
N ARG A 6 8.68 6.16 78.63
CA ARG A 6 8.22 6.70 77.31
C ARG A 6 8.38 8.26 77.43
N VAL A 7 8.28 9.13 76.42
CA VAL A 7 7.05 9.61 75.71
C VAL A 7 7.46 10.62 74.60
N LEU A 8 6.66 10.57 73.53
CA LEU A 8 6.47 11.36 72.31
C LEU A 8 6.87 12.85 72.27
N SER A 9 7.25 13.30 71.06
CA SER A 9 6.55 14.41 70.37
C SER A 9 6.68 14.31 68.84
N ILE A 10 5.57 14.66 68.19
CA ILE A 10 5.20 14.55 66.78
C ILE A 10 5.75 15.73 65.99
N GLY A 11 6.18 15.50 64.74
CA GLY A 11 6.51 16.57 63.79
C GLY A 11 6.49 16.05 62.34
N LEU A 12 5.51 16.53 61.57
CA LEU A 12 5.19 16.26 60.16
C LEU A 12 6.40 16.05 59.23
N VAL A 13 6.31 15.02 58.38
CA VAL A 13 7.07 14.92 57.12
C VAL A 13 6.10 15.12 55.96
N LEU A 14 6.29 16.19 55.21
CA LEU A 14 5.68 16.42 53.89
C LEU A 14 6.33 15.47 52.88
N LEU A 15 5.53 14.56 52.33
CA LEU A 15 5.92 13.71 51.21
C LEU A 15 5.52 14.43 49.90
N ALA A 16 6.46 15.14 49.29
CA ALA A 16 6.31 15.61 47.91
C ALA A 16 6.73 14.47 46.97
N ILE A 17 5.74 13.75 46.43
CA ILE A 17 5.96 12.81 45.33
C ILE A 17 6.04 13.64 44.04
N VAL A 18 7.26 13.90 43.57
CA VAL A 18 7.50 14.34 42.20
C VAL A 18 7.55 13.08 41.34
N PHE A 19 6.45 12.77 40.65
CA PHE A 19 6.48 11.86 39.52
C PHE A 19 7.12 12.61 38.34
N SER A 20 8.46 12.56 38.24
CA SER A 20 9.12 12.80 36.97
C SER A 20 8.98 11.53 36.13
N GLY A 21 7.87 11.43 35.39
CA GLY A 21 7.71 10.46 34.32
C GLY A 21 8.74 10.78 33.23
N SER A 22 9.90 10.15 33.30
CA SER A 22 10.80 10.05 32.17
C SER A 22 10.11 9.15 31.16
N SER A 23 9.50 9.78 30.15
CA SER A 23 9.16 9.15 28.88
C SER A 23 10.46 8.60 28.31
N ARG A 24 10.74 7.32 28.58
CA ARG A 24 11.80 6.61 27.87
C ARG A 24 11.41 6.63 26.40
N ASN A 25 12.23 7.32 25.61
CA ASN A 25 12.22 7.30 24.17
C ASN A 25 12.13 5.84 23.68
N ILE A 26 10.97 5.47 23.13
CA ILE A 26 10.75 4.22 22.39
C ILE A 26 11.37 4.32 20.96
N LEU A 27 11.99 5.45 20.61
CA LEU A 27 12.55 5.70 19.28
C LEU A 27 14.00 5.25 19.07
N ASN A 28 14.61 4.51 20.01
CA ASN A 28 16.01 4.09 19.92
C ASN A 28 16.24 2.58 20.13
N GLU A 29 15.27 1.73 19.81
CA GLU A 29 15.64 0.37 19.38
C GLU A 29 16.10 0.46 17.93
N THR A 30 17.35 0.90 17.74
CA THR A 30 18.17 0.39 16.65
C THR A 30 18.35 -1.10 16.94
N VAL A 31 17.32 -1.89 16.62
CA VAL A 31 17.54 -3.29 16.28
C VAL A 31 18.58 -3.22 15.18
N ALA A 32 19.76 -3.76 15.45
CA ALA A 32 20.66 -4.13 14.38
C ALA A 32 19.89 -5.17 13.55
N HIS A 33 19.09 -4.71 12.58
CA HIS A 33 18.61 -5.55 11.51
C HIS A 33 19.88 -6.12 10.90
N GLY A 34 20.04 -7.44 11.00
CA GLY A 34 21.03 -8.12 10.19
C GLY A 34 20.81 -7.63 8.76
N ALA A 35 21.88 -7.17 8.13
CA ALA A 35 21.86 -6.56 6.80
C ALA A 35 21.52 -7.57 5.68
N ASP A 36 20.73 -8.61 5.98
CA ASP A 36 20.57 -9.82 5.16
C ASP A 36 19.11 -10.21 4.87
N GLU A 37 18.09 -9.54 5.43
CA GLU A 37 16.68 -9.83 5.08
C GLU A 37 16.08 -8.67 4.27
N ASN A 38 15.93 -8.86 2.96
CA ASN A 38 15.23 -7.95 2.03
C ASN A 38 13.82 -8.49 1.70
N PRO A 39 12.84 -8.42 2.62
CA PRO A 39 11.49 -8.92 2.38
C PRO A 39 10.68 -7.96 1.50
N ILE A 40 9.51 -8.42 1.05
CA ILE A 40 8.47 -7.53 0.53
C ILE A 40 7.83 -6.78 1.70
N TYR A 41 7.90 -5.46 1.67
CA TYR A 41 7.23 -4.59 2.62
C TYR A 41 5.75 -4.43 2.24
N ILE A 42 4.85 -4.81 3.14
CA ILE A 42 3.40 -4.67 2.94
C ILE A 42 2.90 -3.41 3.65
N THR A 43 2.40 -2.45 2.89
CA THR A 43 1.89 -1.16 3.40
C THR A 43 0.36 -1.08 3.28
N PHE A 44 -0.27 -0.36 4.21
CA PHE A 44 -1.70 -0.08 4.15
C PHE A 44 -1.95 1.38 4.56
N VAL A 45 -2.47 2.18 3.64
CA VAL A 45 -2.75 3.61 3.87
C VAL A 45 -4.25 3.84 4.04
N ILE A 46 -4.62 4.76 4.92
CA ILE A 46 -6.00 5.25 5.07
C ILE A 46 -6.04 6.70 4.64
N HIS A 47 -6.74 6.98 3.54
CA HIS A 47 -7.02 8.33 3.07
C HIS A 47 -8.29 8.85 3.75
N PHE A 48 -8.15 9.96 4.48
CA PHE A 48 -9.31 10.69 5.02
C PHE A 48 -9.76 11.71 3.99
N ASP A 49 -10.60 11.29 3.05
CA ASP A 49 -11.17 12.17 2.04
C ASP A 49 -12.04 13.27 2.68
N PRO A 50 -12.26 14.42 2.01
CA PRO A 50 -13.03 15.51 2.57
C PRO A 50 -14.40 15.04 2.98
N LEU A 51 -14.78 15.43 4.19
CA LEU A 51 -16.08 15.14 4.73
C LEU A 51 -17.16 15.79 3.84
N PRO A 52 -18.33 15.16 3.66
CA PRO A 52 -19.43 15.77 2.92
C PRO A 52 -19.76 17.17 3.46
N ALA A 53 -19.51 18.19 2.63
CA ALA A 53 -19.60 19.59 3.04
C ALA A 53 -20.50 20.42 2.09
N PRO A 54 -21.83 20.24 2.12
CA PRO A 54 -22.75 21.05 1.31
C PRO A 54 -22.55 22.56 1.57
N GLY A 55 -22.22 23.30 0.50
CA GLY A 55 -21.90 24.73 0.60
C GLY A 55 -20.62 25.06 1.38
N GLY A 56 -19.79 24.06 1.68
CA GLY A 56 -18.58 24.15 2.51
C GLY A 56 -18.81 23.80 3.99
N GLN A 57 -20.04 23.59 4.45
CA GLN A 57 -20.29 23.27 5.85
C GLN A 57 -20.09 21.78 6.13
N VAL A 58 -19.06 21.43 6.89
CA VAL A 58 -18.81 20.04 7.28
C VAL A 58 -19.73 19.65 8.43
N LEU A 59 -20.45 18.54 8.27
CA LEU A 59 -21.38 18.03 9.27
C LEU A 59 -20.70 17.05 10.23
N LYS A 60 -20.89 17.27 11.54
CA LYS A 60 -20.33 16.42 12.60
C LYS A 60 -20.70 14.94 12.44
N GLU A 61 -21.92 14.64 12.00
CA GLU A 61 -22.36 13.25 11.80
C GLU A 61 -21.54 12.52 10.72
N GLY A 62 -21.11 13.23 9.67
CA GLY A 62 -20.21 12.66 8.65
C GLY A 62 -18.88 12.23 9.26
N TYR A 63 -18.30 13.12 10.07
CA TYR A 63 -17.09 12.83 10.84
C TYR A 63 -17.26 11.62 11.78
N GLU A 64 -18.31 11.61 12.62
CA GLU A 64 -18.51 10.57 13.62
C GLU A 64 -18.60 9.18 12.98
N ARG A 65 -19.29 9.08 11.84
CA ARG A 65 -19.38 7.83 11.07
C ARG A 65 -18.02 7.34 10.58
N GLU A 66 -17.20 8.20 10.03
CA GLU A 66 -15.88 7.82 9.51
C GLU A 66 -14.88 7.53 10.63
N ARG A 67 -14.98 8.21 11.77
CA ARG A 67 -14.27 7.85 13.01
C ARG A 67 -14.64 6.44 13.46
N ASP A 68 -15.91 6.09 13.46
CA ASP A 68 -16.39 4.77 13.89
C ASP A 68 -15.92 3.65 12.94
N ASN A 69 -15.77 3.95 11.64
CA ASN A 69 -15.16 3.05 10.67
C ASN A 69 -13.67 2.82 10.94
N LEU A 70 -12.91 3.86 11.29
CA LEU A 70 -11.52 3.71 11.73
C LEU A 70 -11.43 2.92 13.05
N ALA A 71 -12.36 3.14 13.98
CA ALA A 71 -12.41 2.41 15.24
C ALA A 71 -12.63 0.90 15.01
N TRP A 72 -13.53 0.55 14.08
CA TRP A 72 -13.71 -0.84 13.67
C TRP A 72 -12.41 -1.45 13.13
N LEU A 73 -11.69 -0.75 12.25
CA LEU A 73 -10.43 -1.25 11.69
C LEU A 73 -9.38 -1.48 12.78
N ALA A 74 -9.28 -0.54 13.73
CA ALA A 74 -8.40 -0.68 14.88
C ALA A 74 -8.77 -1.91 15.74
N ASP A 75 -10.06 -2.17 15.95
CA ASP A 75 -10.51 -3.32 16.74
C ASP A 75 -10.30 -4.66 16.02
N PHE A 76 -10.43 -4.67 14.68
CA PHE A 76 -10.04 -5.82 13.85
C PHE A 76 -8.54 -6.12 13.98
N PHE A 77 -7.69 -5.09 13.99
CA PHE A 77 -6.24 -5.26 14.17
C PHE A 77 -5.88 -5.73 15.57
N ASP A 78 -6.54 -5.20 16.60
CA ASP A 78 -6.40 -5.71 17.97
C ASP A 78 -6.81 -7.18 18.10
N GLN A 79 -7.79 -7.63 17.31
CA GLN A 79 -8.16 -9.04 17.25
C GLN A 79 -7.03 -9.88 16.64
N ILE A 80 -6.49 -9.48 15.49
CA ILE A 80 -5.36 -10.18 14.87
C ILE A 80 -4.16 -10.22 15.82
N GLU A 81 -3.84 -9.11 16.47
CA GLU A 81 -2.73 -9.03 17.43
C GLU A 81 -2.87 -10.07 18.55
N ARG A 82 -4.09 -10.22 19.11
CA ARG A 82 -4.37 -11.20 20.16
C ARG A 82 -4.31 -12.65 19.67
N GLU A 83 -4.72 -12.90 18.43
CA GLU A 83 -4.84 -14.25 17.87
C GLU A 83 -3.54 -14.77 17.26
N LYS A 84 -2.78 -13.91 16.59
CA LYS A 84 -1.61 -14.28 15.78
C LYS A 84 -0.31 -13.61 16.22
N GLY A 85 -0.36 -12.48 16.92
CA GLY A 85 0.82 -11.70 17.33
C GLY A 85 0.97 -10.38 16.56
N PRO A 86 1.80 -9.45 17.07
CA PRO A 86 1.94 -8.09 16.53
C PRO A 86 2.55 -8.02 15.12
N GLU A 87 3.31 -9.03 14.70
CA GLU A 87 3.92 -9.14 13.37
C GLU A 87 2.90 -9.41 12.25
N PHE A 88 1.72 -9.93 12.59
CA PHE A 88 0.61 -10.18 11.66
C PHE A 88 -0.35 -9.01 11.53
N VAL A 89 -0.05 -7.87 12.17
CA VAL A 89 -0.93 -6.69 12.20
C VAL A 89 -0.45 -5.66 11.17
N PRO A 90 -1.30 -5.27 10.20
CA PRO A 90 -0.94 -4.20 9.27
C PRO A 90 -0.58 -2.90 9.99
N LYS A 91 0.46 -2.21 9.50
CA LYS A 91 0.88 -0.92 10.03
C LYS A 91 0.32 0.20 9.16
N LEU A 92 -0.79 0.78 9.62
CA LEU A 92 -1.44 1.92 8.96
C LEU A 92 -0.52 3.14 8.83
N MET A 93 -0.68 3.80 7.69
CA MET A 93 -0.36 5.21 7.49
C MET A 93 -1.69 5.98 7.37
N LEU A 94 -1.95 6.91 8.28
CA LEU A 94 -3.19 7.69 8.33
C LEU A 94 -2.97 9.05 7.69
N GLU A 95 -3.47 9.26 6.48
CA GLU A 95 -3.28 10.50 5.72
C GLU A 95 -4.52 11.38 5.87
N ILE A 96 -4.40 12.37 6.76
CA ILE A 96 -5.53 13.09 7.34
C ILE A 96 -5.75 14.39 6.56
N ALA A 97 -6.98 14.62 6.07
CA ALA A 97 -7.39 15.93 5.57
C ALA A 97 -7.67 16.91 6.72
N GLY A 98 -7.47 18.20 6.46
CA GLY A 98 -7.58 19.25 7.47
C GLY A 98 -8.96 19.36 8.14
N ASP A 99 -10.04 19.05 7.42
CA ASP A 99 -11.40 19.03 7.97
C ASP A 99 -11.62 17.88 8.96
N HIS A 100 -11.09 16.69 8.68
CA HIS A 100 -11.00 15.62 9.65
C HIS A 100 -10.13 16.01 10.85
N ALA A 101 -8.97 16.63 10.60
CA ALA A 101 -8.04 17.03 11.66
C ALA A 101 -8.68 18.02 12.65
N GLU A 102 -9.49 18.95 12.14
CA GLU A 102 -10.25 19.90 12.94
C GLU A 102 -11.23 19.19 13.90
N TYR A 103 -11.97 18.19 13.41
CA TYR A 103 -12.91 17.43 14.25
C TYR A 103 -12.21 16.50 15.24
N TYR A 104 -11.20 15.73 14.80
CA TYR A 104 -10.41 14.87 15.69
C TYR A 104 -9.76 15.66 16.83
N SER A 105 -9.37 16.91 16.56
CA SER A 105 -8.81 17.81 17.57
C SER A 105 -9.80 18.20 18.67
N GLN A 106 -11.09 18.10 18.42
CA GLN A 106 -12.16 18.54 19.33
C GLN A 106 -12.93 17.38 19.96
N ASP A 107 -12.82 16.17 19.40
CA ASP A 107 -13.46 14.97 19.91
C ASP A 107 -12.51 14.13 20.80
N PRO A 108 -12.77 14.03 22.11
CA PRO A 108 -11.95 13.20 23.00
C PRO A 108 -11.87 11.73 22.59
N ALA A 109 -12.95 11.18 22.02
CA ALA A 109 -12.99 9.76 21.60
C ALA A 109 -12.10 9.54 20.36
N GLY A 110 -12.25 10.38 19.33
CA GLY A 110 -11.39 10.36 18.16
C GLY A 110 -9.92 10.58 18.49
N LEU A 111 -9.60 11.55 19.38
CA LEU A 111 -8.22 11.79 19.80
C LEU A 111 -7.63 10.58 20.55
N ALA A 112 -8.42 9.92 21.40
CA ALA A 112 -7.99 8.71 22.10
C ALA A 112 -7.72 7.56 21.12
N LEU A 113 -8.55 7.40 20.08
CA LEU A 113 -8.35 6.42 19.01
C LEU A 113 -7.03 6.67 18.27
N LEU A 114 -6.78 7.90 17.81
CA LEU A 114 -5.53 8.23 17.10
C LEU A 114 -4.28 8.06 17.98
N LYS A 115 -4.37 8.40 19.28
CA LYS A 115 -3.28 8.15 20.23
C LYS A 115 -3.01 6.66 20.43
N ARG A 116 -4.06 5.84 20.54
CA ARG A 116 -3.95 4.37 20.60
C ARG A 116 -3.22 3.86 19.35
N LEU A 117 -3.65 4.30 18.16
CA LEU A 117 -3.05 3.87 16.91
C LEU A 117 -1.57 4.30 16.82
N TYR A 118 -1.27 5.57 17.09
CA TYR A 118 0.11 6.07 17.09
C TYR A 118 1.03 5.28 18.05
N THR A 119 0.54 4.98 19.26
CA THR A 119 1.29 4.18 20.26
C THR A 119 1.58 2.75 19.78
N LYS A 120 0.75 2.20 18.88
CA LYS A 120 0.94 0.88 18.25
C LYS A 120 1.86 0.88 17.03
N GLY A 121 2.47 2.03 16.71
CA GLY A 121 3.42 2.19 15.61
C GLY A 121 2.77 2.49 14.25
N HIS A 122 1.52 2.98 14.25
CA HIS A 122 0.91 3.55 13.05
C HIS A 122 1.46 4.96 12.78
N SER A 123 1.64 5.32 11.50
CA SER A 123 2.17 6.63 11.09
C SER A 123 1.05 7.59 10.67
N LEU A 124 1.39 8.88 10.59
CA LEU A 124 0.45 9.98 10.36
C LEU A 124 0.97 10.85 9.21
N GLY A 125 0.07 11.30 8.34
CA GLY A 125 0.37 12.14 7.18
C GLY A 125 -0.72 13.14 6.87
N VAL A 126 -0.53 13.88 5.77
CA VAL A 126 -1.50 14.87 5.29
C VAL A 126 -2.07 14.44 3.95
N HIS A 127 -3.40 14.44 3.83
CA HIS A 127 -4.10 14.20 2.58
C HIS A 127 -4.68 15.49 2.02
N PHE A 128 -4.39 15.79 0.75
CA PHE A 128 -4.78 17.05 0.11
C PHE A 128 -5.88 16.87 -0.92
N HIS A 129 -6.96 17.63 -0.71
CA HIS A 129 -8.00 17.87 -1.69
C HIS A 129 -8.17 19.38 -1.91
N SER A 130 -9.04 19.78 -2.81
CA SER A 130 -9.21 21.18 -3.20
C SER A 130 -10.01 22.04 -2.21
N ASN A 131 -10.37 21.52 -1.04
CA ASN A 131 -11.05 22.29 0.01
C ASN A 131 -10.05 23.04 0.89
N TYR A 132 -10.44 24.21 1.39
CA TYR A 132 -9.60 25.08 2.22
C TYR A 132 -10.36 25.57 3.44
N LYS A 133 -9.67 26.00 4.50
CA LYS A 133 -10.33 26.47 5.73
C LYS A 133 -10.77 27.92 5.56
N ALA A 134 -12.07 28.16 5.67
CA ALA A 134 -12.68 29.49 5.61
C ALA A 134 -13.30 29.92 6.96
N GLY A 135 -13.48 28.98 7.89
CA GLY A 135 -13.97 29.20 9.24
C GLY A 135 -14.07 27.88 10.01
N PRO A 136 -14.55 27.89 11.26
CA PRO A 136 -14.74 26.67 12.03
C PRO A 136 -15.68 25.70 11.32
N HIS A 137 -15.19 24.49 11.00
CA HIS A 137 -15.92 23.46 10.26
C HIS A 137 -16.48 23.93 8.90
N TYR A 138 -15.88 24.98 8.34
CA TYR A 138 -16.28 25.56 7.06
C TYR A 138 -15.12 25.44 6.04
N TRP A 139 -15.25 24.46 5.16
CA TRP A 139 -14.26 23.99 4.19
C TRP A 139 -14.79 24.01 2.75
N PRO A 140 -14.99 25.19 2.14
CA PRO A 140 -15.40 25.30 0.74
C PRO A 140 -14.35 24.77 -0.25
N ASP A 141 -14.82 24.29 -1.40
CA ASP A 141 -13.99 23.77 -2.49
C ASP A 141 -13.48 24.92 -3.41
N THR A 142 -12.22 24.85 -3.86
CA THR A 142 -11.65 25.79 -4.85
C THR A 142 -11.88 25.42 -6.32
N ARG A 143 -12.56 24.30 -6.64
CA ARG A 143 -12.67 23.67 -7.98
C ARG A 143 -13.51 24.35 -9.08
N PRO A 144 -13.61 25.68 -9.17
CA PRO A 144 -13.56 26.25 -10.52
C PRO A 144 -12.20 26.86 -10.87
N GLN A 145 -11.24 26.95 -9.95
CA GLN A 145 -9.99 27.68 -10.15
C GLN A 145 -8.78 26.92 -9.58
N ASP A 146 -8.20 26.01 -10.36
CA ASP A 146 -6.89 25.42 -10.04
C ASP A 146 -5.76 26.43 -10.33
N THR A 147 -5.49 27.29 -9.35
CA THR A 147 -4.42 28.29 -9.42
C THR A 147 -3.34 27.96 -8.40
N ARG A 148 -2.10 28.42 -8.66
CA ARG A 148 -0.99 28.29 -7.70
C ARG A 148 -1.34 28.88 -6.33
N GLN A 149 -2.05 30.01 -6.30
CA GLN A 149 -2.49 30.64 -5.05
C GLN A 149 -3.45 29.74 -4.27
N ASN A 150 -4.43 29.12 -4.96
CA ASN A 150 -5.37 28.20 -4.32
C ASN A 150 -4.67 26.93 -3.82
N ARG A 151 -3.77 26.34 -4.61
CA ARG A 151 -2.94 25.21 -4.18
C ARG A 151 -2.11 25.55 -2.94
N ALA A 152 -1.45 26.71 -2.90
CA ALA A 152 -0.66 27.15 -1.76
C ALA A 152 -1.52 27.37 -0.50
N ARG A 153 -2.74 27.91 -0.66
CA ARG A 153 -3.71 28.08 0.42
C ARG A 153 -4.15 26.74 0.98
N VAL A 154 -4.66 25.85 0.12
CA VAL A 154 -5.06 24.48 0.49
C VAL A 154 -3.91 23.79 1.23
N THR A 155 -2.70 23.83 0.66
CA THR A 155 -1.51 23.22 1.26
C THR A 155 -1.26 23.75 2.67
N THR A 156 -1.37 25.07 2.85
CA THR A 156 -1.16 25.71 4.15
C THR A 156 -2.24 25.33 5.16
N ASP A 157 -3.52 25.35 4.77
CA ASP A 157 -4.64 25.11 5.67
C ASP A 157 -4.66 23.67 6.16
N HIS A 158 -4.49 22.69 5.27
CA HIS A 158 -4.44 21.27 5.62
C HIS A 158 -3.26 20.96 6.54
N ILE A 159 -2.04 21.39 6.21
CA ILE A 159 -0.87 21.20 7.08
C ILE A 159 -1.12 21.83 8.45
N THR A 160 -1.63 23.06 8.50
CA THR A 160 -1.83 23.75 9.79
C THR A 160 -2.78 23.01 10.72
N GLU A 161 -3.88 22.47 10.20
CA GLU A 161 -4.86 21.74 11.01
C GLU A 161 -4.37 20.35 11.42
N VAL A 162 -3.68 19.64 10.53
CA VAL A 162 -3.06 18.35 10.87
C VAL A 162 -1.96 18.56 11.92
N ASP A 163 -1.14 19.59 11.81
CA ASP A 163 -0.09 19.90 12.78
C ASP A 163 -0.65 20.17 14.18
N ALA A 164 -1.77 20.90 14.24
CA ALA A 164 -2.48 21.17 15.49
C ALA A 164 -3.04 19.88 16.13
N LEU A 165 -3.54 18.94 15.31
CA LEU A 165 -3.96 17.62 15.77
C LEU A 165 -2.76 16.81 16.28
N LEU A 166 -1.68 16.75 15.51
CA LEU A 166 -0.47 16.01 15.86
C LEU A 166 0.11 16.50 17.18
N ALA A 167 0.16 17.81 17.39
CA ALA A 167 0.63 18.38 18.65
C ALA A 167 -0.13 17.84 19.87
N LYS A 168 -1.43 17.56 19.73
CA LYS A 168 -2.25 16.93 20.78
C LYS A 168 -1.98 15.43 20.93
N ILE A 169 -1.69 14.73 19.82
CA ILE A 169 -1.36 13.30 19.81
C ILE A 169 -0.02 13.06 20.51
N ILE A 170 1.03 13.77 20.10
CA ILE A 170 2.40 13.59 20.62
C ILE A 170 2.71 14.41 21.87
N GLY A 171 1.84 15.38 22.22
CA GLY A 171 1.97 16.18 23.44
C GLY A 171 3.04 17.28 23.38
N THR A 172 3.40 17.75 22.18
CA THR A 172 4.35 18.86 21.98
C THR A 172 3.91 19.75 20.84
N THR A 173 4.16 21.05 20.94
CA THR A 173 3.95 22.03 19.87
C THR A 173 5.24 22.39 19.13
N ASP A 174 6.34 21.68 19.40
CA ASP A 174 7.62 21.89 18.72
C ASP A 174 7.51 21.48 17.24
N PRO A 175 7.66 22.42 16.28
CA PRO A 175 7.54 22.10 14.86
C PRO A 175 8.51 21.03 14.39
N ALA A 176 9.72 20.95 14.95
CA ALA A 176 10.70 19.93 14.56
C ALA A 176 10.24 18.53 14.96
N ALA A 177 9.73 18.38 16.20
CA ALA A 177 9.15 17.13 16.67
C ALA A 177 7.90 16.71 15.87
N ILE A 178 7.05 17.68 15.48
CA ILE A 178 5.88 17.38 14.62
C ILE A 178 6.34 16.92 13.24
N ARG A 179 7.35 17.56 12.62
CA ARG A 179 7.89 17.11 11.33
C ARG A 179 8.54 15.74 11.40
N GLN A 180 9.20 15.40 12.51
CA GLN A 180 9.81 14.09 12.68
C GLN A 180 8.80 12.93 12.63
N VAL A 181 7.53 13.18 13.01
CA VAL A 181 6.47 12.16 13.02
C VAL A 181 5.46 12.33 11.88
N ASN A 182 5.65 13.34 11.04
CA ASN A 182 4.82 13.63 9.89
C ASN A 182 5.63 14.39 8.84
N HIS A 183 6.01 13.69 7.79
CA HIS A 183 6.69 14.25 6.63
C HIS A 183 6.20 13.61 5.32
N THR A 184 5.03 12.99 5.40
CA THR A 184 4.40 12.25 4.31
C THR A 184 3.13 12.93 3.86
N ILE A 185 2.95 13.00 2.55
CA ILE A 185 1.77 13.61 1.92
C ILE A 185 1.22 12.73 0.79
N THR A 186 -0.07 12.90 0.52
CA THR A 186 -0.69 12.50 -0.74
C THR A 186 -1.76 13.49 -1.20
N GLY A 187 -2.21 13.35 -2.43
CA GLY A 187 -3.34 14.10 -2.99
C GLY A 187 -3.02 14.77 -4.31
N HIS A 188 -4.05 15.31 -4.95
CA HIS A 188 -3.97 15.82 -6.32
C HIS A 188 -4.02 17.36 -6.41
N PHE A 189 -4.30 18.04 -5.28
CA PHE A 189 -4.46 19.50 -5.23
C PHE A 189 -3.55 20.12 -4.15
N LEU A 190 -2.24 20.13 -4.40
CA LEU A 190 -1.28 20.77 -3.51
C LEU A 190 -0.17 21.52 -4.27
N ASP A 191 0.57 22.36 -3.54
CA ASP A 191 1.81 22.99 -3.96
C ASP A 191 2.99 22.19 -3.37
N GLU A 192 3.54 21.27 -4.15
CA GLU A 192 4.66 20.40 -3.75
C GLU A 192 5.88 21.22 -3.32
N GLY A 193 6.14 22.37 -3.96
CA GLY A 193 7.27 23.22 -3.60
C GLY A 193 7.10 23.81 -2.19
N LEU A 194 5.89 24.23 -1.84
CA LEU A 194 5.58 24.70 -0.49
C LEU A 194 5.61 23.57 0.54
N ALA A 195 5.10 22.38 0.21
CA ALA A 195 5.16 21.22 1.10
C ALA A 195 6.62 20.83 1.41
N LEU A 196 7.49 20.82 0.39
CA LEU A 196 8.92 20.56 0.58
C LEU A 196 9.60 21.61 1.46
N GLN A 197 9.27 22.91 1.28
CA GLN A 197 9.75 23.98 2.15
C GLN A 197 9.30 23.81 3.61
N ARG A 198 8.20 23.10 3.85
CA ARG A 198 7.70 22.76 5.18
C ARG A 198 8.26 21.43 5.72
N GLY A 199 9.21 20.81 5.02
CA GLY A 199 9.91 19.61 5.50
C GLY A 199 9.20 18.30 5.18
N PHE A 200 8.26 18.30 4.24
CA PHE A 200 7.70 17.06 3.69
C PHE A 200 8.58 16.56 2.54
N ASP A 201 8.92 15.28 2.55
CA ASP A 201 9.77 14.66 1.54
C ASP A 201 9.32 13.26 1.13
N LEU A 202 8.20 12.76 1.68
CA LEU A 202 7.59 11.49 1.32
C LEU A 202 6.25 11.67 0.61
N LEU A 203 6.08 10.92 -0.48
CA LEU A 203 4.85 10.78 -1.25
C LEU A 203 4.32 9.35 -1.14
N THR A 204 3.01 9.19 -1.12
CA THR A 204 2.36 7.88 -1.25
C THR A 204 1.41 7.87 -2.45
N GLY A 205 1.40 6.77 -3.20
CA GLY A 205 0.42 6.51 -4.24
C GLY A 205 0.36 7.52 -5.41
N GLY A 206 -0.71 7.43 -6.21
CA GLY A 206 -1.07 8.40 -7.24
C GLY A 206 -0.23 8.32 -8.52
N ARG A 207 1.10 8.49 -8.44
CA ARG A 207 1.96 8.52 -9.64
C ARG A 207 2.26 7.13 -10.19
N ASN A 208 2.45 6.15 -9.31
CA ASN A 208 2.68 4.74 -9.70
C ASN A 208 1.53 4.17 -10.53
N GLU A 209 0.31 4.67 -10.32
CA GLU A 209 -0.91 4.20 -10.96
C GLU A 209 -0.82 4.22 -12.49
N ALA A 210 -0.04 5.14 -13.05
CA ALA A 210 0.19 5.24 -14.49
C ALA A 210 0.81 3.97 -15.09
N LEU A 211 1.46 3.10 -14.30
CA LEU A 211 2.00 1.83 -14.79
C LEU A 211 0.87 0.85 -15.17
N ASN A 212 -0.30 0.93 -14.53
CA ASN A 212 -1.46 0.09 -14.85
C ASN A 212 -1.96 0.32 -16.29
N LEU A 213 -1.72 1.50 -16.89
CA LEU A 213 -2.05 1.77 -18.30
C LEU A 213 -1.39 0.79 -19.27
N PHE A 214 -0.20 0.31 -18.91
CA PHE A 214 0.62 -0.50 -19.80
C PHE A 214 0.65 -1.96 -19.37
N PHE A 215 0.73 -2.23 -18.07
CA PHE A 215 1.11 -3.57 -17.58
C PHE A 215 0.12 -4.19 -16.60
N ASP A 216 -1.00 -3.52 -16.29
CA ASP A 216 -2.02 -4.02 -15.35
C ASP A 216 -1.43 -4.38 -13.96
N HIS A 217 -0.42 -3.64 -13.51
CA HIS A 217 0.07 -3.66 -12.14
C HIS A 217 0.74 -2.34 -11.77
N ASP A 218 0.93 -2.12 -10.46
CA ASP A 218 1.62 -0.95 -9.92
C ASP A 218 3.14 -1.14 -9.87
N VAL A 219 3.84 -0.03 -9.64
CA VAL A 219 5.28 -0.03 -9.34
C VAL A 219 5.52 -0.77 -8.01
N TYR A 220 6.54 -1.61 -7.97
CA TYR A 220 6.90 -2.45 -6.82
C TYR A 220 8.10 -1.97 -6.01
N ASN A 221 8.75 -0.86 -6.41
CA ASN A 221 9.89 -0.31 -5.68
C ASN A 221 9.68 1.17 -5.38
N PRO A 222 10.06 1.66 -4.19
CA PRO A 222 10.17 3.09 -3.95
C PRO A 222 11.14 3.74 -4.94
N TRP A 223 10.90 5.00 -5.29
CA TRP A 223 11.79 5.75 -6.19
C TRP A 223 11.74 7.25 -5.93
N ARG A 224 12.66 7.98 -6.57
CA ARG A 224 12.64 9.44 -6.59
C ARG A 224 11.90 9.95 -7.82
N PRO A 225 10.62 10.37 -7.73
CA PRO A 225 9.88 10.76 -8.92
C PRO A 225 10.40 12.08 -9.49
N ALA A 226 10.38 12.19 -10.82
CA ALA A 226 10.54 13.46 -11.51
C ALA A 226 9.42 14.42 -11.10
N VAL A 227 9.76 15.64 -10.72
CA VAL A 227 8.79 16.65 -10.23
C VAL A 227 8.71 17.87 -11.14
N GLY A 228 7.60 18.60 -11.02
CA GLY A 228 7.35 19.83 -11.77
C GLY A 228 6.28 19.70 -12.87
N PRO A 229 5.89 20.83 -13.49
CA PRO A 229 4.82 20.86 -14.48
C PRO A 229 5.11 19.96 -15.69
N GLY A 230 4.20 19.04 -15.98
CA GLY A 230 4.31 18.12 -17.13
C GLY A 230 5.30 16.96 -16.94
N ALA A 231 5.89 16.83 -15.75
CA ALA A 231 6.74 15.70 -15.40
C ALA A 231 5.98 14.38 -15.61
N TRP A 232 6.68 13.40 -16.17
CA TRP A 232 6.11 12.07 -16.38
C TRP A 232 6.09 11.32 -15.03
N PRO A 233 4.93 10.83 -14.55
CA PRO A 233 4.82 10.24 -13.21
C PRO A 233 5.69 9.00 -12.98
N LEU A 234 6.05 8.25 -14.04
CA LEU A 234 6.90 7.06 -13.93
C LEU A 234 8.38 7.34 -14.27
N ALA A 235 8.76 8.59 -14.52
CA ALA A 235 10.17 8.96 -14.68
C ALA A 235 10.83 9.15 -13.31
N GLU A 236 12.06 8.69 -13.19
CA GLU A 236 12.91 8.93 -12.02
C GLU A 236 13.79 10.16 -12.21
N ASP A 237 13.97 10.90 -11.12
CA ASP A 237 14.99 11.94 -10.98
C ASP A 237 15.77 11.66 -9.70
N LEU A 238 16.98 11.13 -9.83
CA LEU A 238 17.85 10.77 -8.70
C LEU A 238 18.20 11.97 -7.80
N ASN A 239 17.97 13.21 -8.24
CA ASN A 239 18.20 14.41 -7.44
C ASN A 239 16.91 14.96 -6.80
N SER A 240 15.76 14.36 -7.06
CA SER A 240 14.50 14.79 -6.46
C SER A 240 14.58 14.64 -4.94
N SER A 241 14.14 15.65 -4.21
CA SER A 241 14.04 15.57 -2.74
C SER A 241 12.93 14.63 -2.30
N TRP A 242 11.99 14.31 -3.19
CA TRP A 242 10.88 13.42 -2.89
C TRP A 242 11.27 11.96 -3.00
N VAL A 243 10.76 11.15 -2.08
CA VAL A 243 10.71 9.69 -2.19
C VAL A 243 9.24 9.29 -2.31
N LEU A 244 8.91 8.48 -3.31
CA LEU A 244 7.58 7.93 -3.48
C LEU A 244 7.55 6.47 -3.04
N ILE A 245 6.63 6.14 -2.14
CA ILE A 245 6.31 4.77 -1.77
C ILE A 245 5.06 4.34 -2.57
N PRO A 246 5.21 3.45 -3.57
CA PRO A 246 4.06 3.06 -4.38
C PRO A 246 3.04 2.28 -3.55
N GLN A 247 1.79 2.50 -3.92
CA GLN A 247 0.66 1.74 -3.41
C GLN A 247 -0.44 1.72 -4.47
N ALA A 248 -1.11 0.58 -4.58
CA ALA A 248 -2.34 0.50 -5.33
C ALA A 248 -3.43 1.39 -4.69
N PRO A 249 -4.46 1.77 -5.44
CA PRO A 249 -5.55 2.53 -4.86
C PRO A 249 -6.53 1.68 -4.01
N VAL A 250 -7.81 2.07 -3.99
CA VAL A 250 -8.87 1.49 -3.15
C VAL A 250 -9.00 -0.04 -3.33
N LEU A 251 -8.59 -0.79 -2.30
CA LEU A 251 -8.72 -2.25 -2.26
C LEU A 251 -10.18 -2.67 -2.51
N GLY A 252 -10.38 -3.65 -3.39
CA GLY A 252 -11.69 -4.14 -3.75
C GLY A 252 -12.40 -3.30 -4.82
N ALA A 253 -11.87 -2.17 -5.29
CA ALA A 253 -12.48 -1.40 -6.38
C ALA A 253 -12.17 -1.96 -7.78
N ILE A 254 -13.06 -1.73 -8.74
CA ILE A 254 -12.79 -1.92 -10.18
C ILE A 254 -13.31 -0.68 -10.90
N GLY A 255 -12.45 -0.03 -11.69
CA GLY A 255 -12.87 1.09 -12.53
C GLY A 255 -11.79 2.14 -12.73
N GLU A 256 -12.23 3.30 -13.22
CA GLU A 256 -11.40 4.47 -13.44
C GLU A 256 -11.15 5.22 -12.12
N HIS A 257 -9.87 5.54 -11.82
CA HIS A 257 -9.47 6.14 -10.53
C HIS A 257 -8.61 7.40 -10.68
N ALA A 258 -7.36 7.29 -11.14
CA ALA A 258 -6.44 8.44 -11.25
C ALA A 258 -6.54 9.16 -12.62
N PRO A 259 -6.30 10.47 -12.71
CA PRO A 259 -6.28 11.18 -13.99
C PRO A 259 -5.26 10.60 -15.00
N LEU A 260 -5.63 10.53 -16.27
CA LEU A 260 -4.71 10.18 -17.34
C LEU A 260 -3.58 11.22 -17.43
N PRO A 261 -2.30 10.81 -17.35
CA PRO A 261 -1.20 11.74 -17.54
C PRO A 261 -1.21 12.29 -18.97
N PRO A 262 -0.77 13.55 -19.19
CA PRO A 262 -0.71 14.12 -20.53
C PRO A 262 0.23 13.33 -21.44
N GLY A 263 0.00 13.35 -22.74
CA GLY A 263 0.92 12.76 -23.73
C GLY A 263 0.91 11.23 -23.82
N VAL A 264 -0.04 10.54 -23.17
CA VAL A 264 -0.32 9.12 -23.42
C VAL A 264 -1.14 9.00 -24.71
N PRO A 265 -0.69 8.19 -25.71
CA PRO A 265 -1.45 8.02 -26.95
C PRO A 265 -2.82 7.33 -26.74
N PRO A 266 -3.86 7.68 -27.52
CA PRO A 266 -5.22 7.15 -27.35
C PRO A 266 -5.35 5.63 -27.43
N GLU A 267 -4.47 4.94 -28.16
CA GLU A 267 -4.47 3.48 -28.26
C GLU A 267 -4.18 2.79 -26.91
N TYR A 268 -3.50 3.47 -25.98
CA TYR A 268 -3.22 2.95 -24.64
C TYR A 268 -4.30 3.31 -23.62
N THR A 269 -5.21 4.23 -23.96
CA THR A 269 -6.31 4.59 -23.05
C THR A 269 -7.51 3.67 -23.22
N GLN A 270 -7.60 2.89 -24.30
CA GLN A 270 -8.62 1.85 -24.51
C GLN A 270 -10.07 2.32 -24.26
N GLY A 271 -10.38 3.60 -24.53
CA GLY A 271 -11.72 4.18 -24.33
C GLY A 271 -11.98 4.77 -22.93
N MET A 272 -10.96 4.87 -22.08
CA MET A 272 -11.02 5.53 -20.76
C MET A 272 -11.47 6.99 -20.86
N ARG A 273 -12.29 7.44 -19.91
CA ARG A 273 -12.92 8.77 -19.88
C ARG A 273 -12.13 9.78 -19.07
N SER A 274 -10.83 9.90 -19.35
CA SER A 274 -9.85 10.79 -18.68
C SER A 274 -9.21 10.26 -17.40
N MET A 275 -9.51 9.02 -17.00
CA MET A 275 -8.89 8.38 -15.84
C MET A 275 -8.33 7.00 -16.17
N ILE A 276 -7.31 6.56 -15.43
CA ILE A 276 -6.65 5.27 -15.53
C ILE A 276 -7.61 4.21 -14.99
N TRP A 277 -7.91 3.21 -15.82
CA TRP A 277 -8.65 2.02 -15.37
C TRP A 277 -7.76 1.11 -14.53
N GLN A 278 -8.29 0.59 -13.44
CA GLN A 278 -7.64 -0.34 -12.54
C GLN A 278 -8.59 -1.44 -12.07
N ASP A 279 -8.03 -2.65 -11.96
CA ASP A 279 -8.64 -3.75 -11.22
C ASP A 279 -7.92 -3.92 -9.89
N LEU A 280 -8.65 -3.64 -8.81
CA LEU A 280 -8.20 -3.86 -7.44
C LEU A 280 -9.13 -4.82 -6.71
N SER A 281 -9.93 -5.60 -7.42
CA SER A 281 -10.65 -6.71 -6.82
C SER A 281 -9.69 -7.66 -6.11
N ILE A 282 -10.20 -8.39 -5.10
CA ILE A 282 -9.38 -9.35 -4.37
C ILE A 282 -8.67 -10.35 -5.31
N PRO A 283 -9.33 -10.96 -6.31
CA PRO A 283 -8.66 -11.82 -7.29
C PRO A 283 -7.53 -11.14 -8.06
N ALA A 284 -7.71 -9.88 -8.46
CA ALA A 284 -6.68 -9.12 -9.18
C ALA A 284 -5.49 -8.77 -8.28
N LEU A 285 -5.72 -8.36 -7.03
CA LEU A 285 -4.65 -8.06 -6.08
C LEU A 285 -3.87 -9.30 -5.66
N LYS A 286 -4.55 -10.44 -5.46
CA LYS A 286 -3.89 -11.74 -5.24
C LYS A 286 -2.95 -12.09 -6.39
N ARG A 287 -3.38 -11.90 -7.65
CA ARG A 287 -2.51 -12.05 -8.83
C ARG A 287 -1.34 -11.08 -8.81
N LYS A 288 -1.57 -9.78 -8.57
CA LYS A 288 -0.51 -8.77 -8.55
C LYS A 288 0.55 -9.09 -7.48
N LEU A 289 0.13 -9.57 -6.31
CA LEU A 289 1.06 -9.98 -5.27
C LEU A 289 1.84 -11.25 -5.65
N TRP A 290 1.21 -12.25 -6.28
CA TRP A 290 1.95 -13.41 -6.81
C TRP A 290 2.99 -13.01 -7.85
N HIS A 291 2.65 -12.08 -8.74
CA HIS A 291 3.59 -11.53 -9.70
C HIS A 291 4.78 -10.86 -8.99
N LEU A 292 4.53 -10.00 -8.00
CA LEU A 292 5.57 -9.39 -7.19
C LEU A 292 6.42 -10.43 -6.44
N TYR A 293 5.81 -11.40 -5.79
CA TYR A 293 6.51 -12.48 -5.09
C TYR A 293 7.50 -13.19 -6.02
N LEU A 294 7.10 -13.45 -7.26
CA LEU A 294 7.96 -14.12 -8.24
C LEU A 294 9.07 -13.20 -8.76
N GLU A 295 8.81 -11.90 -8.95
CA GLU A 295 9.85 -10.90 -9.28
C GLU A 295 10.89 -10.79 -8.16
N TRP A 296 10.42 -10.72 -6.92
CA TRP A 296 11.23 -10.70 -5.71
C TRP A 296 12.06 -11.98 -5.58
N SER A 297 11.44 -13.16 -5.62
CA SER A 297 12.11 -14.46 -5.49
C SER A 297 13.15 -14.68 -6.60
N CYS A 298 12.81 -14.29 -7.84
CA CYS A 298 13.76 -14.33 -8.94
C CYS A 298 14.97 -13.40 -8.76
N SER A 299 14.80 -12.28 -8.05
CA SER A 299 15.87 -11.31 -7.77
C SER A 299 16.71 -11.73 -6.55
N ALA A 300 16.05 -12.08 -5.44
CA ALA A 300 16.67 -12.34 -4.14
C ALA A 300 17.38 -13.70 -4.04
N ILE A 301 16.86 -14.73 -4.72
CA ILE A 301 17.36 -16.11 -4.56
C ILE A 301 18.21 -16.54 -5.76
N ARG A 302 17.90 -16.05 -6.97
CA ARG A 302 18.28 -16.74 -8.21
C ARG A 302 19.32 -15.99 -9.06
N ASN A 303 19.73 -14.80 -8.65
CA ASN A 303 20.90 -14.12 -9.22
C ASN A 303 21.59 -13.21 -8.18
N PRO A 304 22.41 -13.77 -7.26
CA PRO A 304 23.13 -13.00 -6.24
C PRO A 304 24.22 -12.06 -6.81
N GLN A 305 24.47 -12.12 -8.13
CA GLN A 305 25.32 -11.17 -8.85
C GLN A 305 24.52 -10.10 -9.60
N SER A 306 23.18 -10.19 -9.64
CA SER A 306 22.36 -9.09 -10.13
C SER A 306 22.33 -7.98 -9.10
N GLU A 307 22.60 -6.75 -9.56
CA GLU A 307 22.63 -5.49 -8.81
C GLU A 307 21.23 -5.08 -8.26
N ILE A 308 20.36 -6.04 -7.92
CA ILE A 308 18.93 -5.82 -7.64
C ILE A 308 18.61 -6.23 -6.20
N ASP A 309 19.39 -5.72 -5.25
CA ASP A 309 18.99 -5.66 -3.84
C ASP A 309 18.00 -4.50 -3.64
N LYS A 310 16.95 -4.40 -4.45
CA LYS A 310 16.00 -3.28 -4.37
C LYS A 310 15.07 -3.45 -3.16
N VAL A 311 14.52 -2.34 -2.67
CA VAL A 311 13.43 -2.39 -1.69
C VAL A 311 12.12 -2.74 -2.41
N TRP A 312 11.47 -3.82 -2.01
CA TRP A 312 10.23 -4.30 -2.60
C TRP A 312 9.03 -3.92 -1.75
N VAL A 313 7.97 -3.42 -2.38
CA VAL A 313 6.77 -2.98 -1.68
C VAL A 313 5.50 -3.42 -2.41
N PHE A 314 4.50 -3.80 -1.61
CA PHE A 314 3.13 -3.96 -2.05
C PHE A 314 2.24 -3.17 -1.10
N GLY A 315 1.44 -2.27 -1.64
CA GLY A 315 0.57 -1.44 -0.83
C GLY A 315 -0.79 -1.27 -1.45
N TRP A 316 -1.76 -0.90 -0.63
CA TRP A 316 -3.04 -0.38 -1.07
C TRP A 316 -3.50 0.73 -0.12
N HIS A 317 -4.49 1.51 -0.55
CA HIS A 317 -5.20 2.40 0.35
C HIS A 317 -6.68 2.04 0.49
N GLU A 318 -7.30 2.61 1.52
CA GLU A 318 -8.75 2.65 1.70
C GLU A 318 -9.16 4.06 2.13
N HIS A 319 -10.41 4.43 1.87
CA HIS A 319 -10.99 5.60 2.53
C HIS A 319 -11.79 5.17 3.75
N THR A 320 -11.87 6.03 4.75
CA THR A 320 -12.71 5.78 5.92
C THR A 320 -14.20 5.65 5.58
N ASN A 321 -14.65 6.24 4.47
CA ASN A 321 -15.99 6.07 3.92
C ASN A 321 -16.21 4.78 3.08
N ASN A 322 -15.17 3.98 2.82
CA ASN A 322 -15.31 2.65 2.22
C ASN A 322 -15.54 1.55 3.27
N LEU A 323 -15.29 1.83 4.56
CA LEU A 323 -15.24 0.80 5.60
C LEU A 323 -16.54 0.69 6.43
N PHE A 324 -17.69 1.08 5.89
CA PHE A 324 -18.99 0.93 6.57
C PHE A 324 -19.36 -0.55 6.77
N ALA A 325 -20.18 -0.81 7.81
CA ALA A 325 -20.85 -2.10 7.95
C ALA A 325 -21.88 -2.27 6.82
N ASP A 326 -22.09 -3.52 6.35
CA ASP A 326 -22.85 -3.88 5.14
C ASP A 326 -24.36 -3.56 5.11
N ASP A 327 -24.83 -2.62 5.92
CA ASP A 327 -26.25 -2.31 6.10
C ASP A 327 -26.67 -0.90 5.64
N ARG A 328 -25.75 -0.05 5.16
CA ARG A 328 -26.10 1.28 4.64
C ARG A 328 -25.37 1.62 3.35
N ALA A 329 -26.07 1.52 2.22
CA ALA A 329 -25.62 2.16 0.99
C ALA A 329 -25.63 3.69 1.20
N TYR A 330 -24.44 4.29 1.38
CA TYR A 330 -24.28 5.73 1.26
C TYR A 330 -24.04 6.07 -0.22
N GLY A 331 -25.13 6.24 -0.98
CA GLY A 331 -25.06 6.49 -2.42
C GLY A 331 -24.52 5.30 -3.21
N ASN A 332 -23.59 5.56 -4.14
CA ASN A 332 -22.92 4.54 -4.97
C ASN A 332 -21.61 4.01 -4.35
N ILE A 333 -21.32 4.35 -3.09
CA ILE A 333 -20.08 3.92 -2.41
C ILE A 333 -20.25 2.49 -1.95
N ARG A 334 -19.28 1.65 -2.31
CA ARG A 334 -19.26 0.25 -1.91
C ARG A 334 -18.60 0.10 -0.54
N ASN A 335 -19.18 -0.75 0.29
CA ASN A 335 -18.59 -1.19 1.55
C ASN A 335 -17.52 -2.24 1.23
N LEU A 336 -16.29 -1.96 1.65
CA LEU A 336 -15.08 -2.74 1.37
C LEU A 336 -14.49 -3.38 2.63
N ARG A 337 -15.31 -3.41 3.69
CA ARG A 337 -14.94 -3.93 5.02
C ARG A 337 -14.57 -5.42 4.96
N ASP A 338 -15.32 -6.19 4.19
CA ASP A 338 -15.11 -7.63 4.04
C ASP A 338 -13.91 -7.94 3.14
N GLU A 339 -13.66 -7.11 2.13
CA GLU A 339 -12.51 -7.15 1.25
C GLU A 339 -11.21 -6.91 2.04
N VAL A 340 -11.19 -5.92 2.94
CA VAL A 340 -10.07 -5.72 3.88
C VAL A 340 -9.83 -6.97 4.72
N ARG A 341 -10.90 -7.56 5.29
CA ARG A 341 -10.78 -8.77 6.11
C ARG A 341 -10.23 -9.94 5.31
N GLU A 342 -10.79 -10.18 4.12
CA GLU A 342 -10.36 -11.28 3.23
C GLU A 342 -8.89 -11.12 2.85
N PHE A 343 -8.50 -9.93 2.39
CA PHE A 343 -7.15 -9.71 1.88
C PHE A 343 -6.09 -9.78 2.97
N VAL A 344 -6.33 -9.14 4.14
CA VAL A 344 -5.41 -9.21 5.28
C VAL A 344 -5.30 -10.65 5.81
N THR A 345 -6.40 -11.39 5.86
CA THR A 345 -6.38 -12.80 6.27
C THR A 345 -5.54 -13.63 5.30
N TRP A 346 -5.76 -13.47 4.00
CA TRP A 346 -5.03 -14.19 2.96
C TRP A 346 -3.53 -13.84 2.97
N LEU A 347 -3.16 -12.57 3.13
CA LEU A 347 -1.77 -12.13 3.29
C LEU A 347 -1.09 -12.84 4.47
N ASN A 348 -1.76 -12.86 5.61
CA ASN A 348 -1.25 -13.49 6.84
C ASN A 348 -1.06 -15.00 6.70
N GLU A 349 -1.90 -15.66 5.91
CA GLU A 349 -1.83 -17.10 5.68
C GLU A 349 -0.74 -17.50 4.69
N ASN A 350 -0.41 -16.63 3.72
CA ASN A 350 0.42 -17.00 2.57
C ASN A 350 1.79 -16.31 2.52
N PHE A 351 1.96 -15.14 3.14
CA PHE A 351 3.18 -14.32 2.95
C PHE A 351 3.77 -13.76 4.24
N ILE A 352 2.94 -13.22 5.13
CA ILE A 352 3.44 -12.50 6.32
C ILE A 352 4.14 -13.49 7.26
N SER A 353 5.38 -13.16 7.63
CA SER A 353 6.24 -14.00 8.47
C SER A 353 6.55 -15.39 7.89
N GLN A 354 6.17 -15.65 6.64
CA GLN A 354 6.52 -16.88 5.92
C GLN A 354 7.96 -16.78 5.42
N ARG A 355 8.62 -17.93 5.32
CA ARG A 355 9.99 -18.03 4.80
C ARG A 355 10.04 -18.95 3.60
N THR A 356 10.92 -18.60 2.67
CA THR A 356 11.29 -19.45 1.54
C THR A 356 12.05 -20.69 2.03
N SER A 357 12.29 -21.65 1.14
CA SER A 357 12.98 -22.90 1.47
C SER A 357 14.44 -22.71 1.91
N ASP A 358 15.09 -21.62 1.49
CA ASP A 358 16.42 -21.18 1.91
C ASP A 358 16.39 -20.28 3.16
N GLY A 359 15.20 -20.01 3.71
CA GLY A 359 15.01 -19.32 4.97
C GLY A 359 14.89 -17.80 4.86
N GLN A 360 14.79 -17.20 3.67
CA GLN A 360 14.56 -15.76 3.54
C GLN A 360 13.13 -15.39 3.95
N LEU A 361 12.97 -14.28 4.67
CA LEU A 361 11.65 -13.75 5.02
C LEU A 361 10.95 -13.22 3.75
N ILE A 362 9.76 -13.72 3.46
CA ILE A 362 9.02 -13.36 2.24
C ILE A 362 8.43 -11.95 2.35
N ALA A 363 7.64 -11.69 3.38
CA ALA A 363 6.96 -10.42 3.55
C ALA A 363 6.75 -10.05 5.02
N LYS A 364 6.70 -8.74 5.27
CA LYS A 364 6.35 -8.18 6.59
C LYS A 364 5.53 -6.91 6.44
N TYR A 365 4.66 -6.63 7.40
CA TYR A 365 3.98 -5.35 7.46
C TYR A 365 4.93 -4.22 7.85
N ALA A 366 4.77 -3.08 7.21
CA ALA A 366 5.50 -1.85 7.51
C ALA A 366 4.62 -0.63 7.21
N ASN A 367 4.87 0.47 7.92
CA ASN A 367 4.36 1.77 7.50
C ASN A 367 5.29 2.36 6.42
N VAL A 368 4.83 3.42 5.75
CA VAL A 368 5.57 4.05 4.64
C VAL A 368 6.89 4.68 5.07
N GLU A 369 7.02 5.12 6.33
CA GLU A 369 8.24 5.72 6.87
C GLU A 369 9.36 4.69 7.04
N VAL A 370 9.01 3.46 7.46
CA VAL A 370 9.93 2.32 7.49
C VAL A 370 10.43 2.02 6.08
N VAL A 371 9.53 1.90 5.10
CA VAL A 371 9.92 1.63 3.70
C VAL A 371 10.82 2.75 3.15
N ALA A 372 10.51 4.02 3.45
CA ALA A 372 11.35 5.14 3.04
C ALA A 372 12.73 5.12 3.71
N THR A 373 12.84 4.64 4.94
CA THR A 373 14.13 4.48 5.64
C THR A 373 14.96 3.42 4.96
N GLU A 374 14.38 2.26 4.67
CA GLU A 374 15.02 1.16 3.93
C GLU A 374 15.47 1.60 2.54
N PHE A 375 14.62 2.37 1.84
CA PHE A 375 14.97 2.93 0.54
C PHE A 375 16.18 3.88 0.61
N ARG A 376 16.23 4.78 1.61
CA ARG A 376 17.38 5.68 1.79
C ARG A 376 18.66 4.93 2.15
N VAL A 377 18.57 3.85 2.93
CA VAL A 377 19.71 2.96 3.21
C VAL A 377 20.19 2.31 1.92
N TRP A 378 19.27 1.77 1.12
CA TRP A 378 19.57 1.20 -0.18
C TRP A 378 20.24 2.22 -1.11
N GLU A 379 19.70 3.44 -1.23
CA GLU A 379 20.27 4.50 -2.08
C GLU A 379 21.68 4.89 -1.65
N ALA A 380 21.94 4.94 -0.35
CA ALA A 380 23.28 5.24 0.18
C ALA A 380 24.29 4.14 -0.18
N ALA A 381 23.85 2.88 -0.24
CA ALA A 381 24.66 1.74 -0.68
C ALA A 381 24.81 1.66 -2.21
N HIS A 382 23.88 2.25 -2.97
CA HIS A 382 23.81 2.18 -4.44
C HIS A 382 23.82 3.57 -5.09
N PRO A 383 24.86 4.41 -4.87
CA PRO A 383 24.87 5.78 -5.34
C PRO A 383 24.78 5.87 -6.87
N GLY A 384 23.81 6.65 -7.36
CA GLY A 384 23.58 6.87 -8.78
C GLY A 384 22.84 5.73 -9.49
N GLN A 385 22.38 4.71 -8.77
CA GLN A 385 21.59 3.62 -9.35
C GLN A 385 20.09 3.93 -9.27
N SER A 386 19.35 3.44 -10.27
CA SER A 386 17.89 3.58 -10.37
C SER A 386 17.20 2.45 -9.61
N SER A 387 16.24 2.81 -8.75
CA SER A 387 15.36 1.81 -8.12
C SER A 387 14.20 1.45 -9.05
N PHE A 388 13.67 2.44 -9.75
CA PHE A 388 12.64 2.26 -10.77
C PHE A 388 12.69 3.41 -11.75
N ASN A 389 12.54 3.12 -13.05
CA ASN A 389 12.32 4.14 -14.06
C ASN A 389 11.57 3.54 -15.25
N TYR A 390 10.54 4.23 -15.72
CA TYR A 390 9.86 3.93 -16.97
C TYR A 390 9.57 5.24 -17.69
N SER A 391 10.53 5.73 -18.49
CA SER A 391 10.50 7.10 -19.04
C SER A 391 9.65 7.26 -20.31
N VAL A 392 9.17 6.16 -20.89
CA VAL A 392 8.33 6.16 -22.10
C VAL A 392 6.84 6.27 -21.76
N ARG A 393 6.05 6.82 -22.69
CA ARG A 393 4.60 7.04 -22.54
C ARG A 393 3.73 6.04 -23.32
N VAL A 394 4.36 4.93 -23.72
CA VAL A 394 3.76 3.83 -24.48
C VAL A 394 4.12 2.53 -23.80
N ARG A 395 3.42 1.43 -24.09
CA ARG A 395 3.85 0.11 -23.63
C ARG A 395 5.04 -0.36 -24.46
N ASP A 396 6.16 -0.60 -23.79
CA ASP A 396 7.40 -1.09 -24.38
C ASP A 396 8.01 -2.17 -23.48
N TRP A 397 8.11 -3.38 -24.02
CA TRP A 397 8.61 -4.56 -23.30
C TRP A 397 10.13 -4.63 -23.22
N ASP A 398 10.85 -3.83 -24.01
CA ASP A 398 12.32 -3.76 -23.98
C ASP A 398 12.81 -2.84 -22.86
N VAL A 399 11.97 -1.91 -22.39
CA VAL A 399 12.22 -1.06 -21.23
C VAL A 399 11.30 -1.38 -20.04
N TYR A 400 10.67 -2.56 -20.04
CA TYR A 400 9.89 -3.03 -18.90
C TYR A 400 10.80 -3.11 -17.64
N PRO A 401 10.41 -2.54 -16.50
CA PRO A 401 11.33 -2.29 -15.38
C PRO A 401 11.60 -3.53 -14.50
N TYR A 402 10.99 -4.68 -14.82
CA TYR A 402 11.11 -5.92 -14.05
C TYR A 402 11.53 -7.12 -14.92
N GLN A 403 11.84 -8.25 -14.29
CA GLN A 403 12.51 -9.37 -14.97
C GLN A 403 11.52 -10.30 -15.69
N LEU A 404 10.28 -10.38 -15.24
CA LEU A 404 9.29 -11.37 -15.67
C LEU A 404 8.28 -10.79 -16.68
N LYS A 405 8.77 -10.09 -17.72
CA LYS A 405 7.90 -9.49 -18.76
C LYS A 405 6.96 -10.48 -19.46
N GLY A 406 7.41 -11.72 -19.66
CA GLY A 406 6.59 -12.79 -20.22
C GLY A 406 5.43 -13.15 -19.29
N LEU A 407 5.72 -13.27 -17.99
CA LEU A 407 4.71 -13.49 -16.95
C LEU A 407 3.72 -12.34 -16.90
N THR A 408 4.21 -11.09 -16.87
CA THR A 408 3.35 -9.89 -16.87
C THR A 408 2.37 -9.94 -18.03
N ARG A 409 2.86 -10.14 -19.26
CA ARG A 409 2.05 -10.23 -20.48
C ARG A 409 0.95 -11.29 -20.38
N GLU A 410 1.29 -12.46 -19.86
CA GLU A 410 0.34 -13.56 -19.74
C GLU A 410 -0.64 -13.41 -18.58
N LEU A 411 -0.29 -12.65 -17.55
CA LEU A 411 -1.15 -12.40 -16.40
C LEU A 411 -2.00 -11.13 -16.51
N MET A 412 -1.75 -10.23 -17.47
CA MET A 412 -2.63 -9.07 -17.71
C MET A 412 -4.09 -9.52 -17.82
N TYR A 413 -4.97 -8.85 -17.08
CA TYR A 413 -6.42 -9.07 -17.06
C TYR A 413 -6.85 -10.42 -16.49
N ALA A 414 -5.96 -11.12 -15.79
CA ALA A 414 -6.28 -12.36 -15.09
C ALA A 414 -6.71 -12.12 -13.63
N HIS A 415 -7.58 -12.98 -13.13
CA HIS A 415 -8.09 -13.00 -11.77
C HIS A 415 -7.66 -14.30 -11.11
N TYR A 416 -7.04 -14.21 -9.93
CA TYR A 416 -6.66 -15.40 -9.17
C TYR A 416 -7.91 -16.15 -8.67
N GLU A 417 -7.97 -17.45 -8.95
CA GLU A 417 -9.04 -18.32 -8.43
C GLU A 417 -8.57 -19.08 -7.19
N ALA A 418 -7.57 -19.94 -7.37
CA ALA A 418 -7.16 -20.87 -6.33
C ALA A 418 -5.76 -21.45 -6.58
N GLU A 419 -5.19 -22.03 -5.53
CA GLU A 419 -4.05 -22.92 -5.64
C GLU A 419 -4.49 -24.37 -5.89
N ILE A 420 -3.76 -25.07 -6.74
CA ILE A 420 -3.92 -26.50 -7.02
C ILE A 420 -2.92 -27.27 -6.16
N THR A 421 -3.38 -27.71 -4.99
CA THR A 421 -2.50 -28.26 -3.95
C THR A 421 -1.93 -29.64 -4.24
N THR A 422 -2.46 -30.36 -5.24
CA THR A 422 -2.05 -31.73 -5.61
C THR A 422 -0.55 -31.85 -5.90
N PHE A 423 0.12 -30.76 -6.29
CA PHE A 423 1.52 -30.77 -6.69
C PHE A 423 2.48 -30.26 -5.62
N ARG A 424 1.99 -29.81 -4.46
CA ARG A 424 2.82 -29.28 -3.36
C ARG A 424 3.87 -30.29 -2.89
N ASP A 425 3.51 -31.57 -2.77
CA ASP A 425 4.43 -32.62 -2.33
C ASP A 425 5.59 -32.86 -3.33
N ASN A 426 5.43 -32.42 -4.59
CA ASN A 426 6.50 -32.45 -5.60
C ASN A 426 7.39 -31.19 -5.54
N GLY A 427 7.10 -30.25 -4.65
CA GLY A 427 7.73 -28.93 -4.58
C GLY A 427 7.27 -27.99 -5.70
N VAL A 428 6.13 -28.27 -6.33
CA VAL A 428 5.56 -27.45 -7.40
C VAL A 428 4.38 -26.65 -6.89
N HIS A 429 4.44 -25.34 -7.14
CA HIS A 429 3.33 -24.42 -6.96
C HIS A 429 2.55 -24.33 -8.26
N ALA A 430 1.24 -24.45 -8.17
CA ALA A 430 0.34 -24.37 -9.32
C ALA A 430 -0.89 -23.57 -8.91
N HIS A 431 -1.18 -22.51 -9.66
CA HIS A 431 -2.29 -21.61 -9.37
C HIS A 431 -3.15 -21.44 -10.61
N GLU A 432 -4.47 -21.54 -10.43
CA GLU A 432 -5.45 -21.28 -11.46
C GLU A 432 -5.85 -19.80 -11.43
N LEU A 433 -5.93 -19.21 -12.62
CA LEU A 433 -6.45 -17.87 -12.83
C LEU A 433 -7.43 -17.86 -14.00
N LEU A 434 -8.45 -16.99 -13.94
CA LEU A 434 -9.33 -16.71 -15.06
C LEU A 434 -8.88 -15.46 -15.80
N LYS A 435 -8.64 -15.59 -17.10
CA LYS A 435 -8.21 -14.48 -17.97
C LYS A 435 -9.33 -14.05 -18.91
N THR A 436 -9.37 -12.75 -19.22
CA THR A 436 -10.25 -12.17 -20.24
C THR A 436 -9.45 -11.34 -21.25
N ASP A 437 -10.08 -10.93 -22.35
CA ASP A 437 -9.52 -10.07 -23.40
C ASP A 437 -9.70 -8.59 -23.07
N GLY A 438 -8.94 -8.07 -22.11
CA GLY A 438 -8.95 -6.64 -21.75
C GLY A 438 -9.63 -6.32 -20.42
N HIS A 439 -10.07 -5.07 -20.26
CA HIS A 439 -10.72 -4.58 -19.05
C HIS A 439 -12.21 -4.97 -18.98
N ASN A 440 -12.51 -6.27 -18.86
CA ASN A 440 -13.89 -6.77 -18.92
C ASN A 440 -14.49 -7.13 -17.55
N TRP A 441 -13.73 -6.98 -16.48
CA TRP A 441 -14.17 -7.25 -15.11
C TRP A 441 -14.98 -6.10 -14.54
N SER A 442 -15.99 -6.42 -13.74
CA SER A 442 -16.85 -5.44 -13.06
C SER A 442 -17.49 -6.06 -11.83
N TYR A 443 -18.02 -5.23 -10.94
CA TYR A 443 -18.86 -5.70 -9.86
C TYR A 443 -20.33 -5.75 -10.27
N GLN A 444 -20.95 -6.91 -10.06
CA GLN A 444 -22.39 -7.11 -10.21
C GLN A 444 -22.90 -7.94 -9.04
N ALA A 445 -23.90 -7.39 -8.33
CA ALA A 445 -24.53 -8.03 -7.17
C ALA A 445 -23.53 -8.55 -6.10
N GLY A 446 -22.53 -7.72 -5.75
CA GLY A 446 -21.53 -8.04 -4.73
C GLY A 446 -20.49 -9.08 -5.17
N ARG A 447 -20.40 -9.38 -6.47
CA ARG A 447 -19.44 -10.32 -7.04
C ARG A 447 -18.69 -9.72 -8.20
N VAL A 448 -17.46 -10.16 -8.38
CA VAL A 448 -16.66 -9.89 -9.57
C VAL A 448 -17.17 -10.76 -10.71
N VAL A 449 -17.49 -10.14 -11.84
CA VAL A 449 -17.94 -10.85 -13.05
C VAL A 449 -17.29 -10.27 -14.30
N SER A 450 -17.04 -11.14 -15.28
CA SER A 450 -16.57 -10.72 -16.59
C SER A 450 -17.75 -10.48 -17.54
N SER A 451 -17.68 -9.39 -18.31
CA SER A 451 -18.60 -9.08 -19.41
C SER A 451 -18.28 -9.82 -20.72
N LYS A 452 -17.16 -10.56 -20.74
CA LYS A 452 -16.66 -11.33 -21.88
C LYS A 452 -16.31 -12.77 -21.48
N PRO A 453 -16.19 -13.70 -22.44
CA PRO A 453 -15.71 -15.05 -22.14
C PRO A 453 -14.38 -15.01 -21.38
N THR A 454 -14.28 -15.87 -20.37
CA THR A 454 -13.04 -16.10 -19.64
C THR A 454 -12.44 -17.44 -20.03
N TRP A 455 -11.16 -17.61 -19.78
CA TRP A 455 -10.49 -18.90 -19.92
C TRP A 455 -9.44 -19.09 -18.83
N PRO A 456 -9.21 -20.35 -18.42
CA PRO A 456 -8.21 -20.62 -17.41
C PRO A 456 -6.80 -20.43 -17.97
N VAL A 457 -5.93 -19.83 -17.16
CA VAL A 457 -4.48 -19.83 -17.31
C VAL A 457 -3.88 -20.30 -15.99
N TYR A 458 -2.80 -21.05 -16.07
CA TYR A 458 -2.19 -21.68 -14.90
C TYR A 458 -0.79 -21.12 -14.69
N LEU A 459 -0.53 -20.56 -13.52
CA LEU A 459 0.79 -20.10 -13.10
C LEU A 459 1.50 -21.23 -12.35
N LEU A 460 2.69 -21.63 -12.80
CA LEU A 460 3.45 -22.71 -12.20
C LEU A 460 4.92 -22.34 -11.99
N TRP A 461 5.50 -22.79 -10.88
CA TRP A 461 6.95 -22.80 -10.64
C TRP A 461 7.31 -23.90 -9.63
N SER A 462 8.59 -24.20 -9.50
CA SER A 462 9.10 -25.17 -8.53
C SER A 462 10.18 -24.53 -7.67
N ASP A 463 10.05 -24.63 -6.34
CA ASP A 463 11.09 -24.20 -5.40
C ASP A 463 12.07 -25.34 -5.08
N ALA A 464 11.91 -26.49 -5.72
CA ALA A 464 12.73 -27.68 -5.53
C ALA A 464 13.63 -27.99 -6.74
N GLY A 465 13.81 -27.03 -7.66
CA GLY A 465 14.51 -27.21 -8.93
C GLY A 465 13.61 -27.80 -10.01
N GLU A 466 14.20 -28.29 -11.09
CA GLU A 466 13.43 -28.86 -12.20
C GLU A 466 12.60 -30.09 -11.78
N ARG A 467 11.34 -30.11 -12.20
CA ARG A 467 10.37 -31.16 -11.95
C ARG A 467 9.63 -31.50 -13.23
N THR A 468 9.19 -32.75 -13.33
CA THR A 468 8.23 -33.18 -14.35
C THR A 468 7.02 -33.71 -13.61
N ILE A 469 5.85 -33.13 -13.88
CA ILE A 469 4.59 -33.54 -13.26
C ILE A 469 3.60 -34.03 -14.31
N ASP A 470 2.70 -34.92 -13.88
CA ASP A 470 1.50 -35.24 -14.63
C ASP A 470 0.39 -34.24 -14.25
N PHE A 471 0.20 -33.24 -15.11
CA PHE A 471 -0.82 -32.20 -15.01
C PHE A 471 -2.14 -32.59 -15.71
N SER A 472 -2.27 -33.84 -16.20
CA SER A 472 -3.42 -34.29 -16.98
C SER A 472 -4.74 -34.31 -16.21
N SER A 473 -4.70 -34.33 -14.88
CA SER A 473 -5.88 -34.19 -14.02
C SER A 473 -6.46 -32.77 -14.01
N VAL A 474 -5.68 -31.76 -14.44
CA VAL A 474 -6.10 -30.35 -14.49
C VAL A 474 -6.40 -29.94 -15.93
N LEU A 475 -5.47 -30.21 -16.85
CA LEU A 475 -5.65 -29.96 -18.28
C LEU A 475 -5.22 -31.18 -19.08
N ALA A 476 -6.04 -31.65 -20.01
CA ALA A 476 -5.67 -32.75 -20.90
C ALA A 476 -4.94 -32.25 -22.16
N GLY A 477 -4.10 -33.12 -22.74
CA GLY A 477 -3.51 -32.90 -24.06
C GLY A 477 -2.25 -32.03 -24.06
N THR A 478 -2.09 -31.23 -25.12
CA THR A 478 -0.93 -30.34 -25.30
C THR A 478 -1.26 -28.97 -24.72
N LEU A 479 -0.31 -28.42 -23.96
CA LEU A 479 -0.38 -27.13 -23.31
C LEU A 479 0.54 -26.15 -24.04
N LYS A 480 0.07 -24.92 -24.25
CA LYS A 480 0.92 -23.78 -24.59
C LYS A 480 1.45 -23.22 -23.28
N CYS A 481 2.77 -23.26 -23.09
CA CYS A 481 3.43 -22.70 -21.92
C CYS A 481 4.33 -21.53 -22.32
N VAL A 482 4.33 -20.48 -21.51
CA VAL A 482 5.09 -19.24 -21.74
C VAL A 482 6.04 -19.04 -20.58
N GLU A 483 7.32 -18.85 -20.90
CA GLU A 483 8.37 -18.56 -19.94
C GLU A 483 8.22 -17.15 -19.35
N GLY A 484 8.40 -17.03 -18.03
CA GLY A 484 8.18 -15.78 -17.30
C GLY A 484 9.12 -14.66 -17.72
N ARG A 485 10.41 -14.93 -17.93
CA ARG A 485 11.41 -13.90 -18.27
C ARG A 485 11.37 -13.53 -19.75
N SER A 486 11.47 -14.54 -20.60
CA SER A 486 11.64 -14.34 -22.04
C SER A 486 10.30 -14.06 -22.75
N GLY A 487 9.20 -14.59 -22.22
CA GLY A 487 7.94 -14.68 -22.93
C GLY A 487 7.97 -15.68 -24.10
N ALA A 488 8.98 -16.56 -24.16
CA ALA A 488 9.09 -17.59 -25.17
C ALA A 488 8.00 -18.64 -24.97
N GLU A 489 7.42 -19.09 -26.09
CA GLU A 489 6.33 -20.04 -26.10
C GLU A 489 6.85 -21.45 -26.40
N THR A 490 6.40 -22.43 -25.63
CA THR A 490 6.69 -23.84 -25.82
C THR A 490 5.40 -24.66 -25.78
N MET A 491 5.41 -25.79 -26.48
CA MET A 491 4.33 -26.76 -26.41
C MET A 491 4.78 -27.92 -25.54
N GLN A 492 4.01 -28.22 -24.49
CA GLN A 492 4.33 -29.29 -23.54
C GLN A 492 3.17 -30.27 -23.40
N SER A 493 3.47 -31.54 -23.14
CA SER A 493 2.42 -32.52 -22.83
C SER A 493 1.95 -32.34 -21.39
N ALA A 494 0.64 -32.34 -21.16
CA ALA A 494 0.10 -32.32 -19.80
C ALA A 494 0.56 -33.51 -18.96
N THR A 495 0.80 -34.68 -19.56
CA THR A 495 1.27 -35.88 -18.85
C THR A 495 2.75 -35.85 -18.46
N SER A 496 3.49 -34.85 -18.93
CA SER A 496 4.94 -34.72 -18.73
C SER A 496 5.33 -33.24 -18.77
N LEU A 497 4.66 -32.42 -17.96
CA LEU A 497 4.86 -30.98 -17.92
C LEU A 497 6.16 -30.67 -17.15
N ARG A 498 7.12 -30.03 -17.81
CA ARG A 498 8.39 -29.61 -17.22
C ARG A 498 8.21 -28.27 -16.53
N ILE A 499 8.42 -28.26 -15.22
CA ILE A 499 8.38 -27.08 -14.36
C ILE A 499 9.79 -26.83 -13.83
N THR A 500 10.26 -25.59 -13.93
CA THR A 500 11.55 -25.18 -13.36
C THR A 500 11.31 -24.15 -12.27
N GLU A 501 12.41 -23.61 -11.75
CA GLU A 501 12.37 -22.44 -10.87
C GLU A 501 11.81 -21.22 -11.59
N GLU A 502 12.09 -21.04 -12.89
CA GLU A 502 11.50 -19.93 -13.64
C GLU A 502 9.97 -20.11 -13.73
N PRO A 503 9.18 -19.11 -13.30
CA PRO A 503 7.73 -19.22 -13.39
C PRO A 503 7.29 -19.27 -14.84
N ILE A 504 6.34 -20.15 -15.12
CA ILE A 504 5.71 -20.27 -16.43
C ILE A 504 4.20 -20.09 -16.30
N THR A 505 3.57 -19.63 -17.38
CA THR A 505 2.11 -19.73 -17.51
C THR A 505 1.74 -20.76 -18.56
N CYS A 506 0.83 -21.68 -18.25
CA CYS A 506 0.33 -22.67 -19.21
C CYS A 506 -1.17 -22.50 -19.46
N ALA A 507 -1.61 -22.79 -20.67
CA ALA A 507 -3.02 -22.85 -21.05
C ALA A 507 -3.26 -23.95 -22.08
N ALA A 508 -4.51 -24.41 -22.18
CA ALA A 508 -4.89 -25.36 -23.22
C ALA A 508 -4.72 -24.74 -24.61
N VAL A 509 -4.19 -25.51 -25.56
CA VAL A 509 -4.14 -25.12 -26.97
C VAL A 509 -5.56 -25.14 -27.52
N ARG A 510 -6.04 -23.99 -28.02
CA ARG A 510 -7.38 -23.86 -28.60
C ARG A 510 -7.45 -24.37 -30.03
#